data_AF-A0A9D8G3X7-F1
#
_entry.id   AF-A0A9D8G3X7-F1
#
_cell.length_a   1.000
_cell.length_b   1.000
_cell.length_c   1.000
_cell.angle_alpha   90.00
_cell.angle_beta   90.00
_cell.angle_gamma   90.00
#
_symmetry.space_group_name_H-M   'P 1'
#
loop_
_entity.id
_entity.type
_entity.pdbx_description
1 polymer ?
#
loop_
_entity_poly.entity_id
_entity_poly.type
_entity_poly.pdbx_seq_one_letter_code
_entity_poly.pdbx_strand_id
1 'polypeptide(L)'
;MYFRLLLLLAFITVGKLSARAQNLQFSQALLFNGTAVQTVPAGKVWKVEHQAQSYTSSGSSIHASLVINGLNWYLNGTSSLPSGAIWLPAGATVAGWGQYTNYNILEFTIVP
;
A
#
# COMPACT_ATOMS: atom_id res chain seq x y z
N MET A 1 -41.28 32.56 -0.80
CA MET A 1 -41.50 31.09 -0.75
C MET A 1 -40.31 30.29 -1.30
N TYR A 2 -39.62 30.75 -2.35
CA TYR A 2 -38.52 30.04 -3.01
C TYR A 2 -37.23 29.84 -2.20
N PHE A 3 -36.88 30.78 -1.31
CA PHE A 3 -35.64 30.69 -0.50
C PHE A 3 -35.64 29.47 0.44
N ARG A 4 -36.80 29.14 1.02
CA ARG A 4 -36.97 27.96 1.90
C ARG A 4 -36.90 26.64 1.12
N LEU A 5 -37.35 26.65 -0.14
CA LEU A 5 -37.28 25.49 -1.03
C LEU A 5 -35.84 25.20 -1.47
N LEU A 6 -35.07 26.24 -1.78
CA LEU A 6 -33.64 26.16 -2.13
C LEU A 6 -32.81 25.59 -0.97
N LEU A 7 -33.10 26.01 0.25
CA LEU A 7 -32.39 25.55 1.45
C LEU A 7 -32.70 24.08 1.78
N LEU A 8 -33.93 23.62 1.48
CA LEU A 8 -34.34 22.23 1.62
C LEU A 8 -33.65 21.32 0.59
N LEU A 9 -33.52 21.78 -0.67
CA LEU A 9 -32.80 21.04 -1.72
C LEU A 9 -31.31 20.87 -1.37
N ALA A 10 -30.68 21.91 -0.84
CA ALA A 10 -29.27 21.88 -0.42
C ALA A 10 -29.00 20.82 0.66
N PHE A 11 -29.91 20.69 1.64
CA PHE A 11 -29.79 19.68 2.71
C PHE A 11 -29.91 18.24 2.19
N ILE A 12 -30.77 17.99 1.20
CA ILE A 12 -30.95 16.67 0.59
C ILE A 12 -29.72 16.24 -0.22
N THR A 13 -29.04 17.20 -0.87
CA THR A 13 -27.80 16.92 -1.62
C THR A 13 -26.60 16.66 -0.70
N VAL A 14 -26.52 17.32 0.45
CA VAL A 14 -25.41 17.13 1.41
C VAL A 14 -25.57 15.82 2.19
N GLY A 15 -26.79 15.37 2.48
CA GLY A 15 -27.05 14.07 3.13
C GLY A 15 -26.63 12.84 2.32
N LYS A 16 -26.37 12.99 1.01
CA LYS A 16 -25.83 11.91 0.16
C LYS A 16 -24.31 11.83 0.17
N LEU A 17 -23.61 12.80 0.76
CA LEU A 17 -22.16 12.78 0.96
C LEU A 17 -21.80 12.07 2.28
N SER A 18 -22.45 10.94 2.56
CA SER A 18 -21.90 10.03 3.56
C SER A 18 -20.68 9.37 2.92
N ALA A 19 -19.49 9.84 3.28
CA ALA A 19 -18.27 9.10 3.02
C ALA A 19 -18.39 7.75 3.75
N ARG A 20 -18.89 6.73 3.04
CA ARG A 20 -18.90 5.37 3.58
C ARG A 20 -17.46 4.98 3.79
N ALA A 21 -17.06 4.83 5.05
CA ALA A 21 -15.81 4.18 5.37
C ALA A 21 -15.88 2.77 4.77
N GLN A 22 -15.07 2.51 3.76
CA GLN A 22 -15.00 1.19 3.12
C GLN A 22 -14.31 0.23 4.09
N ASN A 23 -14.88 -0.95 4.26
CA ASN A 23 -14.29 -1.97 5.12
C ASN A 23 -13.24 -2.76 4.34
N LEU A 24 -12.12 -3.08 5.00
CA LEU A 24 -11.11 -3.98 4.45
C LEU A 24 -11.35 -5.39 4.97
N GLN A 25 -11.64 -6.32 4.08
CA GLN A 25 -11.76 -7.74 4.40
C GLN A 25 -10.48 -8.47 3.99
N PHE A 26 -9.83 -9.15 4.93
CA PHE A 26 -8.66 -9.99 4.62
C PHE A 26 -9.00 -10.99 3.51
N SER A 27 -8.15 -11.07 2.51
CA SER A 27 -8.28 -12.00 1.38
C SER A 27 -7.31 -13.16 1.52
N GLN A 28 -6.01 -12.87 1.57
CA GLN A 28 -4.95 -13.87 1.59
C GLN A 28 -3.61 -13.25 2.02
N ALA A 29 -2.64 -14.12 2.34
CA ALA A 29 -1.24 -13.76 2.46
C ALA A 29 -0.49 -14.21 1.21
N LEU A 30 0.38 -13.35 0.68
CA LEU A 30 1.20 -13.59 -0.49
C LEU A 30 2.68 -13.55 -0.09
N LEU A 31 3.45 -14.49 -0.62
CA LEU A 31 4.91 -14.44 -0.55
C LEU A 31 5.43 -13.80 -1.83
N PHE A 32 6.01 -12.60 -1.70
CA PHE A 32 6.61 -11.89 -2.82
C PHE A 32 8.13 -12.11 -2.81
N ASN A 33 8.68 -12.72 -3.87
CA ASN A 33 10.08 -13.13 -3.97
C ASN A 33 10.97 -12.14 -4.77
N GLY A 34 10.42 -10.99 -5.18
CA GLY A 34 11.20 -9.93 -5.82
C GLY A 34 11.58 -10.12 -7.28
N THR A 35 11.27 -11.25 -7.91
CA THR A 35 11.79 -11.59 -9.26
C THR A 35 11.04 -10.93 -10.41
N ALA A 36 9.80 -10.49 -10.18
CA ALA A 36 8.97 -9.83 -11.17
C ALA A 36 8.23 -8.64 -10.56
N VAL A 37 7.87 -7.66 -11.40
CA VAL A 37 7.00 -6.56 -11.00
C VAL A 37 5.59 -7.11 -10.81
N GLN A 38 4.98 -6.84 -9.66
CA GLN A 38 3.58 -7.14 -9.36
C GLN A 38 2.79 -5.86 -9.20
N THR A 39 1.49 -5.92 -9.50
CA THR A 39 0.58 -4.77 -9.39
C THR A 39 -0.56 -5.14 -8.45
N VAL A 40 -0.91 -4.23 -7.54
CA VAL A 40 -2.08 -4.40 -6.67
C VAL A 40 -3.35 -4.45 -7.54
N PRO A 41 -4.14 -5.55 -7.53
CA PRO A 41 -5.31 -5.67 -8.38
C PRO A 41 -6.39 -4.63 -8.08
N ALA A 42 -7.28 -4.38 -9.05
CA ALA A 42 -8.45 -3.53 -8.83
C ALA A 42 -9.34 -4.08 -7.70
N GLY A 43 -9.84 -3.18 -6.84
CA GLY A 43 -10.65 -3.55 -5.67
C GLY A 43 -9.86 -4.19 -4.53
N LYS A 44 -8.52 -4.21 -4.61
CA LYS A 44 -7.64 -4.71 -3.56
C LYS A 44 -6.79 -3.61 -2.93
N VAL A 45 -6.35 -3.88 -1.71
CA VAL A 45 -5.31 -3.13 -1.02
C VAL A 45 -4.30 -4.13 -0.48
N TRP A 46 -3.02 -3.83 -0.63
CA TRP A 46 -1.94 -4.66 -0.09
C TRP A 46 -1.33 -3.98 1.13
N LYS A 47 -1.02 -4.77 2.15
CA LYS A 47 -0.18 -4.38 3.27
C LYS A 47 1.11 -5.16 3.17
N VAL A 48 2.20 -4.48 2.85
CA VAL A 48 3.53 -5.09 2.79
C VAL A 48 4.12 -5.09 4.20
N GLU A 49 4.20 -6.28 4.78
CA GLU A 49 4.94 -6.54 6.01
C GLU A 49 6.40 -6.76 5.62
N HIS A 50 7.28 -5.91 6.13
CA HIS A 50 8.71 -6.06 5.95
C HIS A 50 9.37 -6.26 7.31
N GLN A 51 10.24 -7.26 7.39
CA GLN A 51 11.25 -7.32 8.43
C GLN A 51 12.51 -6.73 7.83
N ALA A 52 13.02 -5.63 8.41
CA ALA A 52 14.29 -5.04 7.98
C ALA A 52 15.43 -6.02 8.29
N GLN A 53 15.74 -6.93 7.37
CA GLN A 53 16.91 -7.80 7.51
C GLN A 53 18.10 -7.09 6.88
N SER A 54 18.99 -6.58 7.74
CA SER A 54 20.27 -6.03 7.31
C SER A 54 21.21 -7.17 7.00
N TYR A 55 21.56 -7.35 5.72
CA TYR A 55 22.66 -8.22 5.33
C TYR A 55 23.91 -7.37 5.15
N THR A 56 24.81 -7.42 6.12
CA THR A 56 26.18 -6.95 5.96
C THR A 56 27.00 -8.05 5.29
N SER A 57 27.02 -8.09 3.96
CA SER A 57 28.12 -8.78 3.28
C SER A 57 29.36 -7.90 3.38
N SER A 58 30.43 -8.45 3.96
CA SER A 58 31.77 -7.86 4.07
C SER A 58 32.13 -7.00 2.85
N GLY A 59 32.10 -5.67 3.01
CA GLY A 59 32.64 -4.71 2.05
C GLY A 59 31.72 -4.21 0.93
N SER A 60 30.46 -4.62 0.86
CA SER A 60 29.48 -4.04 -0.07
C SER A 60 28.12 -3.93 0.59
N SER A 61 27.57 -2.71 0.60
CA SER A 61 26.23 -2.42 1.11
C SER A 61 25.19 -3.07 0.19
N ILE A 62 24.91 -4.36 0.39
CA ILE A 62 23.80 -5.02 -0.30
C ILE A 62 22.52 -4.56 0.39
N HIS A 63 21.79 -3.69 -0.29
CA HIS A 63 20.51 -3.20 0.19
C HIS A 63 19.41 -4.14 -0.31
N ALA A 64 18.74 -4.85 0.60
CA ALA A 64 17.40 -5.34 0.29
C ALA A 64 16.54 -4.09 0.06
N SER A 65 16.05 -3.92 -1.17
CA SER A 65 15.22 -2.77 -1.52
C SER A 65 13.94 -3.20 -2.22
N LEU A 66 12.88 -2.51 -1.85
CA LEU A 66 11.56 -2.66 -2.46
C LEU A 66 11.41 -1.53 -3.46
N VAL A 67 11.04 -1.84 -4.70
CA VAL A 67 10.71 -0.82 -5.68
C VAL A 67 9.21 -0.64 -5.69
N ILE A 68 8.74 0.54 -5.32
CA ILE A 68 7.31 0.88 -5.31
C ILE A 68 7.06 1.95 -6.36
N ASN A 69 6.21 1.67 -7.35
CA ASN A 69 5.95 2.59 -8.47
C ASN A 69 7.25 3.08 -9.17
N GLY A 70 8.25 2.22 -9.27
CA GLY A 70 9.55 2.54 -9.88
C GLY A 70 10.53 3.30 -8.97
N LEU A 71 10.15 3.63 -7.73
CA LEU A 71 11.02 4.29 -6.76
C LEU A 71 11.67 3.26 -5.84
N ASN A 72 12.97 3.36 -5.61
CA ASN A 72 13.69 2.47 -4.69
C ASN A 72 13.44 2.86 -3.23
N TRP A 73 13.03 1.89 -2.41
CA TRP A 73 12.87 2.01 -0.97
C TRP A 73 13.92 1.13 -0.28
N TYR A 74 14.88 1.74 0.40
CA TYR A 74 16.04 1.06 1.00
C TYR A 74 15.82 0.68 2.47
N LEU A 75 15.92 -0.61 2.81
CA LEU A 75 15.49 -1.12 4.12
C LEU A 75 16.51 -0.96 5.28
N ASN A 76 17.72 -0.40 5.08
CA ASN A 76 18.57 0.15 6.16
C ASN A 76 19.74 1.03 5.66
N GLY A 77 20.10 2.06 6.46
CA GLY A 77 21.46 2.58 6.58
C GLY A 77 21.55 3.99 7.19
N THR A 78 20.92 4.97 6.55
CA THR A 78 21.14 6.40 6.88
C THR A 78 19.95 7.31 6.59
N SER A 79 18.95 6.81 5.86
CA SER A 79 17.71 7.53 5.58
C SER A 79 16.56 6.83 6.29
N SER A 80 15.91 7.55 7.21
CA SER A 80 14.73 7.13 7.96
C SER A 80 13.62 6.63 7.04
N LEU A 81 13.50 5.33 6.83
CA LEU A 81 12.23 4.76 6.38
C LEU A 81 11.26 4.76 7.56
N PRO A 82 9.95 4.94 7.32
CA PRO A 82 8.95 4.67 8.34
C PRO A 82 9.04 3.20 8.74
N SER A 83 9.42 2.95 9.99
CA SER A 83 9.33 1.63 10.61
C SER A 83 7.86 1.22 10.64
N GLY A 84 7.50 0.12 9.97
CA GLY A 84 6.15 -0.44 9.98
C GLY A 84 5.61 -0.78 8.60
N ALA A 85 4.43 -1.39 8.57
CA ALA A 85 3.86 -1.87 7.31
C ALA A 85 3.55 -0.75 6.31
N ILE A 86 3.79 -1.04 5.03
CA ILE A 86 3.47 -0.13 3.93
C ILE A 86 2.15 -0.55 3.31
N TRP A 87 1.20 0.38 3.21
CA TRP A 87 -0.10 0.14 2.57
C TRP A 87 -0.07 0.63 1.13
N LEU A 88 -0.45 -0.24 0.20
CA LEU A 88 -0.41 0.01 -1.22
C LEU A 88 -1.83 -0.06 -1.81
N PRO A 89 -2.30 1.03 -2.45
CA PRO A 89 -3.60 1.05 -3.11
C PRO A 89 -3.59 0.25 -4.41
N ALA A 90 -4.79 -0.06 -4.92
CA ALA A 90 -4.97 -0.61 -6.26
C ALA A 90 -4.17 0.16 -7.32
N GLY A 91 -3.51 -0.56 -8.22
CA GLY A 91 -2.66 0.02 -9.28
C GLY A 91 -1.24 0.36 -8.86
N ALA A 92 -0.90 0.34 -7.56
CA ALA A 92 0.49 0.46 -7.13
C ALA A 92 1.29 -0.77 -7.59
N THR A 93 2.56 -0.57 -7.97
CA THR A 93 3.45 -1.64 -8.38
C THR A 93 4.54 -1.91 -7.34
N VAL A 94 4.94 -3.17 -7.24
CA VAL A 94 5.97 -3.66 -6.32
C VAL A 94 6.96 -4.52 -7.11
N ALA A 95 8.25 -4.25 -6.96
CA ALA A 95 9.32 -5.09 -7.48
C ALA A 95 10.39 -5.32 -6.41
N GLY A 96 11.13 -6.44 -6.48
CA GLY A 96 12.34 -6.61 -5.67
C GLY A 96 13.53 -5.96 -6.38
N TRP A 97 14.47 -5.45 -5.61
CA TRP A 97 15.75 -4.99 -6.14
C TRP A 97 16.88 -5.34 -5.17
N GLY A 98 17.90 -6.02 -5.71
CA GLY A 98 19.02 -6.58 -4.94
C GLY A 98 18.94 -8.10 -4.77
N GLN A 99 19.85 -8.64 -3.95
CA GLN A 99 19.91 -10.06 -3.63
C GLN A 99 19.03 -10.35 -2.42
N TYR A 100 18.00 -11.18 -2.62
CA TYR A 100 17.09 -11.72 -1.59
C TYR A 100 16.11 -10.71 -1.00
N THR A 101 14.93 -10.62 -1.60
CA THR A 101 13.83 -9.83 -1.05
C THR A 101 12.56 -10.67 -1.00
N ASN A 102 12.43 -11.50 0.03
CA ASN A 102 11.16 -12.14 0.36
C ASN A 102 10.36 -11.18 1.25
N TYR A 103 9.18 -10.79 0.80
CA TYR A 103 8.25 -9.95 1.55
C TYR A 103 6.94 -10.69 1.80
N ASN A 104 6.39 -10.49 2.98
CA ASN A 104 5.06 -10.96 3.30
C ASN A 104 4.06 -9.85 2.94
N ILE A 105 3.11 -10.15 2.09
CA ILE A 105 2.07 -9.21 1.70
C ILE A 105 0.73 -9.74 2.20
N LEU A 106 -0.02 -8.94 2.94
CA LEU A 106 -1.41 -9.23 3.27
C LEU A 106 -2.31 -8.50 2.28
N GLU A 107 -3.10 -9.25 1.53
CA GLU A 107 -4.07 -8.70 0.58
C GLU A 107 -5.45 -8.55 1.24
N PHE A 108 -6.09 -7.41 0.99
CA PHE A 108 -7.43 -7.10 1.46
C PHE A 108 -8.35 -6.78 0.27
N THR A 109 -9.61 -7.16 0.38
CA THR A 109 -10.69 -6.73 -0.52
C THR A 109 -11.33 -5.48 0.06
N ILE A 110 -11.56 -4.49 -0.80
CA ILE A 110 -12.35 -3.29 -0.47
C ILE A 110 -13.83 -3.67 -0.54
N VAL A 111 -14.53 -3.57 0.58
CA VAL A 111 -15.97 -3.86 0.69
C VAL A 111 -16.75 -2.54 0.84
N PRO A 112 -17.78 -2.30 0.00
CA PRO A 112 -18.62 -1.09 0.06
C PRO A 112 -19.42 -0.87 1.36
#